data_AF-A0A944S671-F1
#
_entry.id   AF-A0A944S671-F1
#
_cell.length_a   1.000
_cell.length_b   1.000
_cell.length_c   1.000
_cell.angle_alpha   90.00
_cell.angle_beta   90.00
_cell.angle_gamma   90.00
#
_symmetry.space_group_name_H-M   'P 1'
#
loop_
_entity.id
_entity.type
_entity.pdbx_description
1 polymer ?
#
loop_
_entity_poly.entity_id
_entity_poly.type
_entity_poly.pdbx_seq_one_letter_code
_entity_poly.pdbx_strand_id
1 'polypeptide(L)'
;MIAFVSDRDGSDDIFVMYEDGSMPTNLTRSPLDWDRDPAWSPNGERIVFVRNGAITIMRADGTDVNELVRRGETPAWSPDGNWIAYTASPSSSSGQETRVVNVNGTGNL
;
A
#
# COMPACT_ATOMS: atom_id res chain seq x y z
N MET A 1 4.13 13.35 8.05
CA MET A 1 4.59 13.04 6.66
C MET A 1 3.38 12.67 5.83
N ILE A 2 3.34 13.02 4.55
CA ILE A 2 2.24 12.67 3.65
C ILE A 2 2.73 11.65 2.63
N ALA A 3 1.92 10.63 2.32
CA ALA A 3 2.09 9.78 1.15
C ALA A 3 0.99 10.08 0.13
N PHE A 4 1.34 10.12 -1.15
CA PHE A 4 0.41 10.45 -2.23
C PHE A 4 0.83 9.78 -3.53
N VAL A 5 -0.12 9.66 -4.46
CA VAL A 5 0.10 9.10 -5.80
C VAL A 5 0.42 10.22 -6.77
N SER A 6 1.38 10.00 -7.68
CA SER A 6 1.64 10.91 -8.79
C SER A 6 2.14 10.13 -10.01
N ASP A 7 1.67 10.53 -11.19
CA ASP A 7 2.02 9.97 -12.51
C ASP A 7 3.15 10.75 -13.21
N ARG A 8 3.82 11.67 -12.51
CA ARG A 8 4.79 12.62 -13.08
C ARG A 8 5.99 11.97 -13.79
N ASP A 9 6.28 10.71 -13.46
CA ASP A 9 7.38 9.93 -14.01
C ASP A 9 6.91 8.87 -15.03
N GLY A 10 5.62 8.89 -15.41
CA GLY A 10 5.04 8.11 -16.51
C GLY A 10 4.02 7.05 -16.09
N SER A 11 4.10 6.56 -14.86
CA SER A 11 3.14 5.65 -14.21
C SER A 11 2.81 6.14 -12.81
N ASP A 12 1.67 5.68 -12.27
CA ASP A 12 1.28 5.99 -10.88
C ASP A 12 2.32 5.40 -9.91
N ASP A 13 3.02 6.29 -9.21
CA ASP A 13 4.05 5.96 -8.22
C ASP A 13 3.66 6.51 -6.85
N ILE A 14 4.19 5.89 -5.77
CA ILE A 14 4.04 6.41 -4.41
C ILE A 14 5.15 7.41 -4.11
N PHE A 15 4.73 8.63 -3.82
CA PHE A 15 5.57 9.71 -3.34
C PHE A 15 5.35 9.99 -1.87
N VAL A 16 6.39 10.50 -1.21
CA VAL A 16 6.30 11.07 0.13
C VAL A 16 6.82 12.49 0.17
N MET A 17 6.28 13.30 1.06
CA MET A 17 6.73 14.67 1.30
C MET A 17 6.45 15.10 2.75
N TYR A 18 7.10 16.17 3.17
CA TYR A 18 6.77 16.82 4.44
C TYR A 18 5.35 17.42 4.39
N GLU A 19 4.78 17.66 5.57
CA GLU A 19 3.40 18.18 5.71
C GLU A 19 3.24 19.60 5.17
N ASP A 20 4.34 20.35 5.09
CA ASP A 20 4.41 21.66 4.45
C ASP A 20 4.51 21.59 2.92
N GLY A 21 4.53 20.38 2.35
CA GLY A 21 4.64 20.11 0.91
C GLY A 21 6.07 20.08 0.38
N SER A 22 7.08 20.23 1.24
CA SER A 22 8.48 20.22 0.83
C SER A 22 9.05 18.81 0.63
N MET A 23 10.13 18.73 -0.16
CA MET A 23 10.93 17.52 -0.42
C MET A 23 10.13 16.31 -0.93
N PRO A 24 9.35 16.43 -2.02
CA PRO A 24 8.70 15.29 -2.63
C PRO A 24 9.73 14.28 -3.14
N THR A 25 9.59 13.02 -2.73
CA THR A 25 10.48 11.91 -3.08
C THR A 25 9.68 10.74 -3.64
N ASN A 26 10.02 10.28 -4.85
CA ASN A 26 9.46 9.06 -5.44
C ASN A 26 10.09 7.84 -4.74
N LEU A 27 9.27 7.03 -4.05
CA LEU A 27 9.73 5.84 -3.33
C LEU A 27 9.70 4.57 -4.18
N THR A 28 8.76 4.45 -5.12
CA THR A 28 8.53 3.21 -5.88
C THR A 28 9.29 3.19 -7.20
N ARG A 29 9.34 4.32 -7.91
CA ARG A 29 10.12 4.54 -9.14
C ARG A 29 9.96 3.42 -10.16
N SER A 30 8.74 2.91 -10.33
CA SER A 30 8.51 1.74 -11.17
C SER A 30 7.74 2.14 -12.43
N PRO A 31 8.41 2.21 -13.61
CA PRO A 31 7.78 2.70 -14.84
C PRO A 31 6.73 1.74 -15.43
N LEU A 32 6.61 0.52 -14.88
CA LEU A 32 5.72 -0.52 -15.38
C LEU A 32 4.63 -0.92 -14.38
N ASP A 33 4.70 -0.41 -13.15
CA ASP A 33 3.71 -0.71 -12.11
C ASP A 33 2.74 0.47 -11.95
N TRP A 34 1.51 0.14 -11.53
CA TRP A 34 0.53 1.12 -11.08
C TRP A 34 0.39 1.01 -9.57
N ASP A 35 1.06 1.93 -8.87
CA ASP A 35 1.09 2.00 -7.43
C ASP A 35 0.12 3.06 -6.91
N ARG A 36 -0.84 2.64 -6.09
CA ARG A 36 -1.95 3.49 -5.62
C ARG A 36 -2.38 3.20 -4.20
N ASP A 37 -3.29 4.02 -3.69
CA ASP A 37 -3.91 3.89 -2.36
C ASP A 37 -2.91 3.69 -1.20
N PRO A 38 -1.89 4.55 -1.04
CA PRO A 38 -0.93 4.40 0.03
C PRO A 38 -1.54 4.71 1.39
N ALA A 39 -1.16 3.93 2.41
CA ALA A 39 -1.48 4.19 3.81
C ALA A 39 -0.26 3.95 4.71
N TRP A 40 0.02 4.93 5.57
CA TRP A 40 1.08 4.85 6.58
C TRP A 40 0.70 3.90 7.71
N SER A 41 1.69 3.14 8.20
CA SER A 41 1.55 2.42 9.46
C SER A 41 1.39 3.41 10.63
N PRO A 42 0.74 3.02 11.74
CA PRO A 42 0.55 3.91 12.89
C PRO A 42 1.86 4.46 13.48
N ASN A 43 2.94 3.69 13.38
CA ASN A 43 4.27 4.10 13.83
C ASN A 43 5.10 4.85 12.77
N GLY A 44 4.59 5.00 11.55
CA GLY A 44 5.27 5.69 10.45
C GLY A 44 6.46 4.96 9.84
N GLU A 45 6.70 3.70 10.18
CA GLU A 45 7.87 2.93 9.70
C GLU A 45 7.62 2.16 8.39
N ARG A 46 6.36 2.02 8.00
CA ARG A 46 5.93 1.24 6.83
C ARG A 46 4.84 1.98 6.07
N ILE A 47 4.75 1.68 4.79
CA ILE A 47 3.66 2.09 3.91
C ILE A 47 3.08 0.83 3.28
N VAL A 48 1.75 0.69 3.34
CA VAL A 48 1.02 -0.30 2.54
C VAL A 48 0.41 0.42 1.35
N PHE A 49 0.35 -0.22 0.19
CA PHE A 49 -0.20 0.33 -1.04
C PHE A 49 -0.67 -0.80 -1.96
N VAL A 50 -1.39 -0.45 -3.02
CA VAL A 50 -1.82 -1.38 -4.06
C VAL A 50 -0.83 -1.27 -5.23
N ARG A 51 -0.18 -2.36 -5.60
CA ARG A 51 0.66 -2.48 -6.80
C ARG A 51 0.02 -3.44 -7.78
N ASN A 52 -0.44 -2.96 -8.94
CA ASN A 52 -1.07 -3.81 -9.97
C ASN A 52 -2.21 -4.70 -9.43
N GLY A 53 -2.96 -4.22 -8.42
CA GLY A 53 -4.04 -4.96 -7.75
C GLY A 53 -3.59 -5.88 -6.61
N ALA A 54 -2.30 -5.90 -6.25
CA ALA A 54 -1.77 -6.63 -5.10
C ALA A 54 -1.53 -5.70 -3.90
N ILE A 55 -1.87 -6.16 -2.69
CA ILE A 55 -1.54 -5.46 -1.45
C ILE A 55 -0.05 -5.65 -1.18
N THR A 56 0.68 -4.56 -1.21
CA THR A 56 2.14 -4.51 -1.09
C THR A 56 2.52 -3.64 0.09
N ILE A 57 3.57 -4.01 0.80
CA ILE A 57 4.12 -3.25 1.92
C ILE A 57 5.59 -2.93 1.67
N MET A 58 6.03 -1.75 2.10
CA MET A 58 7.44 -1.36 2.08
C MET A 58 7.80 -0.55 3.33
N ARG A 59 9.11 -0.35 3.55
CA ARG A 59 9.64 0.60 4.52
C ARG A 59 9.37 2.04 4.10
N ALA A 60 9.32 2.93 5.09
CA ALA A 60 9.14 4.37 4.90
C ALA A 60 10.18 5.03 3.96
N ASP A 61 11.34 4.39 3.81
CA ASP A 61 12.45 4.81 2.94
C ASP A 61 12.37 4.18 1.53
N GLY A 62 11.33 3.39 1.24
CA GLY A 62 11.13 2.69 -0.04
C GLY A 62 11.81 1.31 -0.13
N THR A 63 12.53 0.85 0.89
CA THR A 63 13.17 -0.48 0.85
C THR A 63 12.26 -1.59 1.38
N ASP A 64 12.72 -2.85 1.32
CA ASP A 64 12.01 -4.06 1.75
C ASP A 64 10.56 -4.16 1.24
N VAL A 65 10.40 -3.95 -0.07
CA VAL A 65 9.11 -4.11 -0.75
C VAL A 65 8.72 -5.58 -0.78
N ASN A 66 7.54 -5.90 -0.24
CA ASN A 66 7.02 -7.26 -0.16
C ASN A 66 5.53 -7.30 -0.52
N GLU A 67 5.12 -8.30 -1.31
CA GLU A 67 3.70 -8.59 -1.56
C GLU A 67 3.11 -9.34 -0.36
N LEU A 68 1.96 -8.88 0.16
CA LEU A 68 1.20 -9.56 1.21
C LEU A 68 0.01 -10.34 0.65
N VAL A 69 -0.70 -9.77 -0.33
CA VAL A 69 -1.90 -10.36 -0.93
C VAL A 69 -1.91 -10.12 -2.42
N ARG A 70 -2.03 -11.20 -3.21
CA ARG A 70 -2.04 -11.15 -4.69
C ARG A 70 -3.15 -10.32 -5.32
N ARG A 71 -4.29 -10.20 -4.63
CA ARG A 71 -5.49 -9.52 -5.12
C ARG A 71 -6.22 -8.84 -3.98
N GLY A 72 -6.16 -7.51 -3.96
CA GLY A 72 -6.85 -6.68 -2.98
C GLY A 72 -6.75 -5.20 -3.33
N GLU A 73 -7.68 -4.43 -2.79
CA GLU A 73 -7.80 -2.98 -3.02
C GLU A 73 -7.97 -2.25 -1.68
N THR A 74 -7.77 -0.93 -1.69
CA THR A 74 -8.06 -0.02 -0.56
C THR A 74 -7.50 -0.49 0.80
N PRO A 75 -6.18 -0.73 0.93
CA PRO A 75 -5.60 -1.20 2.18
C PRO A 75 -5.69 -0.15 3.29
N ALA A 76 -5.90 -0.60 4.52
CA ALA A 76 -5.89 0.25 5.70
C ALA A 76 -5.20 -0.47 6.88
N TRP A 77 -4.37 0.26 7.62
CA TRP A 77 -3.73 -0.26 8.82
C TRP A 77 -4.71 -0.33 10.00
N SER A 78 -4.60 -1.41 10.75
CA SER A 78 -5.13 -1.48 12.11
C SER A 78 -4.38 -0.52 13.04
N PRO A 79 -5.02 0.04 14.09
CA PRO A 79 -4.39 0.99 15.01
C PRO A 79 -3.17 0.46 15.76
N ASP A 80 -3.10 -0.87 15.97
CA ASP A 80 -1.97 -1.53 16.63
C ASP A 80 -0.83 -1.89 15.67
N GLY A 81 -1.02 -1.68 14.36
CA GLY A 81 -0.02 -1.94 13.33
C GLY A 81 0.21 -3.41 13.01
N ASN A 82 -0.64 -4.34 13.47
CA ASN A 82 -0.41 -5.77 13.27
C ASN A 82 -1.14 -6.34 12.03
N TRP A 83 -2.19 -5.64 11.59
CA TRP A 83 -3.10 -6.09 10.54
C TRP A 83 -3.33 -5.03 9.48
N ILE A 84 -3.56 -5.50 8.25
CA ILE A 84 -4.06 -4.71 7.13
C ILE A 84 -5.46 -5.20 6.79
N ALA A 85 -6.44 -4.30 6.83
CA ALA A 85 -7.75 -4.53 6.22
C ALA A 85 -7.69 -4.17 4.74
N TYR A 86 -8.38 -4.93 3.89
CA TYR A 86 -8.43 -4.68 2.45
C TYR A 86 -9.75 -5.17 1.84
N THR A 87 -10.10 -4.63 0.69
CA THR A 87 -11.25 -5.08 -0.10
C THR A 87 -10.81 -6.19 -1.06
N ALA A 88 -11.39 -7.37 -0.92
CA ALA A 88 -11.20 -8.49 -1.82
C ALA A 88 -12.34 -8.56 -2.84
N SER A 89 -12.02 -8.93 -4.08
CA SER A 89 -13.01 -9.30 -5.09
C SER A 89 -12.85 -10.79 -5.38
N PRO A 90 -13.68 -11.67 -4.78
CA PRO A 90 -13.67 -13.10 -5.08
C PRO A 90 -13.95 -13.36 -6.56
N SER A 91 -13.42 -14.45 -7.10
CA SER A 91 -13.65 -14.85 -8.50
C SER A 91 -15.09 -15.33 -8.77
N SER A 92 -15.85 -15.65 -7.71
CA SER A 92 -17.29 -15.94 -7.78
C SER A 92 -18.08 -14.65 -7.54
N SER A 93 -19.21 -14.49 -8.23
CA SER A 93 -20.02 -13.28 -8.39
C SER A 93 -20.67 -12.67 -7.13
N SER A 94 -20.15 -12.92 -5.93
CA SER A 94 -20.67 -12.42 -4.65
C SER A 94 -19.84 -11.24 -4.14
N GLY A 95 -20.01 -10.07 -4.77
CA GLY A 95 -19.66 -8.77 -4.17
C GLY A 95 -18.20 -8.55 -3.77
N GLN A 96 -17.94 -7.35 -3.24
CA GLN A 96 -16.69 -7.02 -2.58
C GLN A 96 -16.78 -7.41 -1.10
N GLU A 97 -15.72 -8.00 -0.56
CA GLU A 97 -15.65 -8.40 0.86
C GLU A 97 -14.47 -7.72 1.55
N THR A 98 -14.66 -7.26 2.78
CA THR A 98 -13.54 -6.78 3.61
C THR A 98 -12.87 -7.97 4.28
N ARG A 99 -11.55 -8.08 4.10
CA ARG A 99 -10.71 -9.13 4.70
C ARG A 99 -9.53 -8.51 5.43
N VAL A 100 -8.86 -9.30 6.26
CA VAL A 100 -7.66 -8.86 6.98
C VAL A 100 -6.49 -9.81 6.76
N VAL A 101 -5.28 -9.25 6.66
CA VAL A 101 -4.02 -9.99 6.57
C VAL A 101 -3.05 -9.49 7.63
N ASN A 102 -2.30 -10.41 8.24
CA ASN A 102 -1.24 -10.02 9.16
C ASN A 102 -0.09 -9.36 8.39
N VAL A 103 0.49 -8.30 8.97
CA VAL A 103 1.61 -7.56 8.36
C VAL A 103 2.84 -8.45 8.06
N ASN A 104 3.03 -9.53 8.81
CA ASN A 104 4.14 -10.46 8.62
C ASN A 104 3.84 -11.57 7.60
N GLY A 105 2.71 -11.50 6.89
CA GLY A 105 2.30 -12.49 5.89
C GLY A 105 1.84 -13.84 6.47
N THR A 106 1.64 -13.94 7.79
CA THR A 106 1.20 -15.17 8.47
C THR A 106 -0.25 -15.07 8.91
N GLY A 107 -1.11 -15.95 8.40
CA GLY A 107 -2.53 -16.03 8.77
C GLY A 107 -3.43 -15.09 7.95
N ASN A 108 -4.14 -15.67 6.97
CA ASN A 108 -5.26 -15.02 6.31
C ASN A 108 -6.54 -15.45 7.06
N LEU A 109 -7.34 -14.49 7.52
CA LEU A 109 -8.70 -14.72 7.99
C LEU A 109 -9.65 -14.05 6.99
#